data_AF-A0A0C2ZAC9-F1
#
_entry.id   AF-A0A0C2ZAC9-F1
#
_cell.length_a   1.000
_cell.length_b   1.000
_cell.length_c   1.000
_cell.angle_alpha   90.00
_cell.angle_beta   90.00
_cell.angle_gamma   90.00
#
_symmetry.space_group_name_H-M   'P 1'
#
loop_
_entity.id
_entity.type
_entity.pdbx_description
1 polymer ?
#
loop_
_entity_poly.entity_id
_entity_poly.type
_entity_poly.pdbx_seq_one_letter_code
_entity_poly.pdbx_strand_id
1 'polypeptide(L)'
;MPYFEEGMSLDMIKQTLNLNRNEDYSQFKKGIKYLSVSQFENDDNLPINNHPVKYAVSAVLRLVKHLHTAYGTFDEIRVESTRELSLNEEAKKEIDKANKALEKEIDDIVANEEYQKVAKHYGKNLRKYARKILMYEEQNRKDIYTDEGIEFGDIFTSKVDIDHIVPQSLGGLSVKHNLVLVHRDSNMQKSNQLPMNFINDAEKFKIRVEDLFRERKINWKKKINLLATTLDETFKDTFESKELRATSYIETLTAQILKRYYPFPHQTQNSREIRHIQGRATSNIRKLLKVKTKVRDTNVHHAIDALLIGLINNSWLQKLSNTFRENFGKIDDEARANIKKDIPIVKFHHVVPFHAKQ
;
A
#
# COMPACT_ATOMS: atom_id res chain seq x y z
N MET A 1 4.27 -17.71 -13.65
CA MET A 1 3.51 -17.28 -14.84
C MET A 1 2.83 -18.47 -15.52
N PRO A 2 3.51 -19.58 -15.85
CA PRO A 2 2.86 -20.73 -16.53
C PRO A 2 1.68 -21.30 -15.73
N TYR A 3 1.85 -21.52 -14.42
CA TYR A 3 0.77 -22.03 -13.58
C TYR A 3 -0.44 -21.09 -13.43
N PHE A 4 -0.24 -19.78 -13.58
CA PHE A 4 -1.35 -18.82 -13.62
C PHE A 4 -2.07 -18.86 -14.97
N GLU A 5 -1.35 -19.13 -16.07
CA GLU A 5 -1.92 -19.34 -17.40
C GLU A 5 -2.76 -20.63 -17.46
N GLU A 6 -2.40 -21.63 -16.66
CA GLU A 6 -3.17 -22.86 -16.42
C GLU A 6 -4.34 -22.69 -15.44
N GLY A 7 -4.56 -21.48 -14.92
CA GLY A 7 -5.69 -21.18 -14.04
C GLY A 7 -5.55 -21.68 -12.59
N MET A 8 -4.35 -22.11 -12.17
CA MET A 8 -4.14 -22.55 -10.78
C MET A 8 -4.28 -21.38 -9.81
N SER A 9 -4.88 -21.66 -8.65
CA SER A 9 -4.94 -20.71 -7.54
C SER A 9 -3.58 -20.55 -6.88
N LEU A 10 -3.38 -19.43 -6.17
CA LEU A 10 -2.10 -19.09 -5.56
C LEU A 10 -1.64 -20.11 -4.50
N ASP A 11 -2.58 -20.78 -3.84
CA ASP A 11 -2.30 -21.84 -2.87
C ASP A 11 -1.99 -23.19 -3.53
N MET A 12 -2.66 -23.51 -4.66
CA MET A 12 -2.28 -24.68 -5.47
C MET A 12 -0.87 -24.53 -6.01
N ILE A 13 -0.53 -23.34 -6.52
CA ILE A 13 0.83 -23.03 -7.01
C ILE A 13 1.87 -23.23 -5.89
N LYS A 14 1.60 -22.76 -4.67
CA LYS A 14 2.52 -22.94 -3.53
C LYS A 14 2.73 -24.42 -3.19
N GLN A 15 1.67 -25.23 -3.20
CA GLN A 15 1.78 -26.67 -2.98
C GLN A 15 2.55 -27.36 -4.11
N THR A 16 2.21 -27.07 -5.36
CA THR A 16 2.88 -27.64 -6.55
C THR A 16 4.36 -27.30 -6.59
N LEU A 17 4.73 -26.10 -6.15
CA LEU A 17 6.12 -25.64 -6.07
C LEU A 17 6.82 -26.00 -4.75
N ASN A 18 6.15 -26.73 -3.86
CA ASN A 18 6.65 -27.09 -2.53
C ASN A 18 7.20 -25.89 -1.74
N LEU A 19 6.55 -24.73 -1.86
CA LEU A 19 6.98 -23.49 -1.22
C LEU A 19 6.56 -23.51 0.27
N ASN A 20 7.57 -23.52 1.14
CA ASN A 20 7.36 -23.49 2.59
C ASN A 20 7.06 -22.06 3.09
N ARG A 21 6.28 -21.92 4.18
CA ARG A 21 5.96 -20.61 4.78
C ARG A 21 7.10 -20.03 5.63
N ASN A 22 8.10 -20.84 5.95
CA ASN A 22 9.23 -20.44 6.76
C ASN A 22 10.38 -19.98 5.86
N GLU A 23 10.85 -18.76 6.06
CA GLU A 23 12.00 -18.21 5.35
C GLU A 23 13.29 -18.64 6.06
N ASP A 24 14.11 -19.50 5.44
CA ASP A 24 15.43 -19.88 5.97
C ASP A 24 16.51 -18.96 5.41
N TYR A 25 17.00 -18.03 6.24
CA TYR A 25 18.08 -17.13 5.89
C TYR A 25 19.47 -17.63 6.30
N SER A 26 19.59 -18.82 6.92
CA SER A 26 20.86 -19.34 7.43
C SER A 26 21.84 -19.71 6.32
N GLN A 27 21.33 -20.03 5.12
CA GLN A 27 22.13 -20.43 3.96
C GLN A 27 22.93 -19.29 3.32
N PHE A 28 22.58 -18.03 3.62
CA PHE A 28 23.20 -16.87 2.99
C PHE A 28 24.47 -16.42 3.71
N LYS A 29 25.48 -16.03 2.92
CA LYS A 29 26.74 -15.50 3.45
C LYS A 29 26.48 -14.21 4.22
N LYS A 30 26.77 -14.22 5.52
CA LYS A 30 26.66 -13.05 6.41
C LYS A 30 27.94 -12.22 6.38
N GLY A 31 27.80 -10.91 6.47
CA GLY A 31 28.90 -9.95 6.54
C GLY A 31 28.59 -8.64 5.83
N ILE A 32 29.18 -7.56 6.34
CA ILE A 32 28.99 -6.20 5.81
C ILE A 32 29.32 -6.07 4.32
N LYS A 33 30.30 -6.85 3.83
CA LYS A 33 30.65 -6.89 2.40
C LYS A 33 29.50 -7.36 1.50
N TYR A 34 28.62 -8.22 2.00
CA TYR A 34 27.48 -8.77 1.25
C TYR A 34 26.23 -7.89 1.36
N LEU A 35 26.20 -6.93 2.31
CA LEU A 35 25.04 -6.08 2.55
C LEU A 35 24.84 -5.06 1.42
N SER A 36 24.21 -5.47 0.32
CA SER A 36 23.95 -4.56 -0.81
C SER A 36 22.72 -5.00 -1.60
N VAL A 37 22.10 -4.04 -2.28
CA VAL A 37 20.98 -4.33 -3.18
C VAL A 37 21.45 -5.18 -4.36
N SER A 38 22.64 -4.92 -4.90
CA SER A 38 23.19 -5.71 -6.01
C SER A 38 23.41 -7.17 -5.64
N GLN A 39 23.92 -7.46 -4.43
CA GLN A 39 24.05 -8.84 -3.96
C GLN A 39 22.68 -9.52 -3.86
N PHE A 40 21.66 -8.80 -3.35
CA PHE A 40 20.29 -9.29 -3.29
C PHE A 40 19.71 -9.63 -4.66
N GLU A 41 19.87 -8.74 -5.65
CA GLU A 41 19.39 -8.99 -7.02
C GLU A 41 20.12 -10.17 -7.68
N ASN A 42 21.43 -10.31 -7.44
CA ASN A 42 22.25 -11.36 -8.03
C ASN A 42 21.92 -12.75 -7.49
N ASP A 43 21.74 -12.89 -6.18
CA ASP A 43 21.46 -14.21 -5.61
C ASP A 43 20.10 -14.77 -6.08
N ASP A 44 19.11 -13.91 -6.30
CA ASP A 44 17.75 -14.31 -6.70
C ASP A 44 17.49 -14.17 -8.21
N ASN A 45 18.46 -13.61 -8.96
CA ASN A 45 18.32 -13.23 -10.37
C ASN A 45 17.05 -12.40 -10.65
N LEU A 46 16.73 -11.47 -9.73
CA LEU A 46 15.52 -10.67 -9.75
C LEU A 46 15.87 -9.18 -9.61
N PRO A 47 15.83 -8.39 -10.71
CA PRO A 47 16.13 -6.97 -10.65
C PRO A 47 15.01 -6.18 -9.96
N ILE A 48 15.38 -5.24 -9.10
CA ILE A 48 14.46 -4.29 -8.47
C ILE A 48 14.29 -3.10 -9.43
N ASN A 49 13.24 -3.16 -10.23
CA ASN A 49 12.96 -2.17 -11.28
C ASN A 49 12.45 -0.81 -10.75
N ASN A 50 12.05 -0.74 -9.47
CA ASN A 50 11.62 0.51 -8.86
C ASN A 50 12.84 1.34 -8.40
N HIS A 51 13.31 2.24 -9.26
CA HIS A 51 14.49 3.07 -9.01
C HIS A 51 14.43 3.87 -7.69
N PRO A 52 13.33 4.60 -7.36
CA PRO A 52 13.21 5.26 -6.05
C PRO A 52 13.38 4.33 -4.85
N VAL A 53 12.76 3.15 -4.90
CA VAL A 53 12.88 2.15 -3.83
C VAL A 53 14.32 1.66 -3.73
N LYS A 54 14.94 1.31 -4.86
CA LYS A 54 16.33 0.85 -4.93
C LYS A 54 17.29 1.89 -4.33
N TYR A 55 17.08 3.16 -4.65
CA TYR A 55 17.85 4.27 -4.09
C TYR A 55 17.68 4.38 -2.57
N ALA A 56 16.43 4.42 -2.09
CA ALA A 56 16.14 4.55 -0.66
C ALA A 56 16.72 3.40 0.17
N VAL A 57 16.53 2.15 -0.28
CA VAL A 57 17.11 0.97 0.36
C VAL A 57 18.63 1.05 0.36
N SER A 58 19.25 1.40 -0.77
CA SER A 58 20.71 1.56 -0.86
C SER A 58 21.25 2.61 0.11
N ALA A 59 20.55 3.72 0.29
CA ALA A 59 20.91 4.76 1.25
C ALA A 59 20.84 4.25 2.70
N VAL A 60 19.79 3.50 3.05
CA VAL A 60 19.66 2.86 4.38
C VAL A 60 20.78 1.86 4.61
N LEU A 61 21.07 0.97 3.65
CA LEU A 61 22.15 -0.01 3.79
C LEU A 61 23.51 0.68 3.98
N ARG A 62 23.79 1.77 3.25
CA ARG A 62 25.01 2.57 3.44
C ARG A 62 25.12 3.15 4.86
N LEU A 63 24.01 3.67 5.39
CA LEU A 63 23.96 4.18 6.76
C LEU A 63 24.26 3.06 7.77
N VAL A 64 23.63 1.89 7.62
CA VAL A 64 23.88 0.72 8.48
C VAL A 64 25.35 0.30 8.42
N LYS A 65 25.97 0.26 7.23
CA LYS A 65 27.42 -0.04 7.09
C LYS A 65 28.30 0.98 7.80
N HIS A 66 27.97 2.27 7.65
CA HIS A 66 28.72 3.33 8.29
C HIS A 66 28.66 3.20 9.81
N LEU A 67 27.46 3.04 10.37
CA LEU A 67 27.27 2.90 11.82
C LEU A 67 27.90 1.60 12.34
N HIS A 68 27.83 0.49 11.58
CA HIS A 68 28.54 -0.74 11.93
C HIS A 68 30.05 -0.53 12.01
N THR A 69 30.62 0.19 11.05
CA THR A 69 32.07 0.46 11.01
C THR A 69 32.49 1.34 12.18
N ALA A 70 31.65 2.31 12.56
CA ALA A 70 31.93 3.25 13.64
C ALA A 70 31.72 2.67 15.05
N TYR A 71 30.70 1.82 15.24
CA TYR A 71 30.23 1.39 16.56
C TYR A 71 30.24 -0.13 16.77
N GLY A 72 30.60 -0.91 15.75
CA GLY A 72 30.61 -2.36 15.80
C GLY A 72 29.28 -3.01 15.42
N THR A 73 29.16 -4.30 15.72
CA THR A 73 27.99 -5.10 15.34
C THR A 73 26.76 -4.69 16.16
N PHE A 74 25.59 -4.72 15.53
CA PHE A 74 24.32 -4.46 16.22
C PHE A 74 23.73 -5.76 16.71
N ASP A 75 23.22 -5.77 17.94
CA ASP A 75 22.43 -6.90 18.47
C ASP A 75 21.07 -7.02 17.78
N GLU A 76 20.48 -5.86 17.44
CA GLU A 76 19.14 -5.77 16.84
C GLU A 76 19.03 -4.50 15.98
N ILE A 77 18.33 -4.59 14.86
CA ILE A 77 17.91 -3.44 14.04
C ILE A 77 16.38 -3.40 14.02
N ARG A 78 15.82 -2.26 14.42
CA ARG A 78 14.37 -2.03 14.40
C ARG A 78 13.99 -1.18 13.20
N VAL A 79 12.99 -1.62 12.45
CA VAL A 79 12.46 -0.92 11.28
C VAL A 79 11.02 -0.52 11.59
N GLU A 80 10.72 0.77 11.44
CA GLU A 80 9.34 1.24 11.55
C GLU A 80 8.53 0.77 10.34
N SER A 81 7.39 0.17 10.61
CA SER A 81 6.46 -0.32 9.61
C SER A 81 5.37 0.71 9.35
N THR A 82 5.22 1.07 8.08
CA THR A 82 4.02 1.78 7.59
C THR A 82 2.86 0.84 7.37
N ARG A 83 3.08 -0.48 7.45
CA ARG A 83 1.97 -1.40 7.58
C ARG A 83 1.38 -1.15 8.96
N GLU A 84 0.11 -0.78 8.97
CA GLU A 84 -0.75 -1.20 10.07
C GLU A 84 -0.73 -2.73 10.07
N LEU A 85 0.26 -3.33 10.75
CA LEU A 85 0.41 -4.77 10.98
C LEU A 85 -0.67 -5.31 11.95
N SER A 86 -1.85 -4.73 11.82
CA SER A 86 -3.11 -5.12 12.39
C SER A 86 -4.18 -4.28 11.67
N LEU A 87 -4.34 -4.45 10.35
CA LEU A 87 -5.70 -4.67 9.88
C LEU A 87 -6.27 -5.69 10.86
N ASN A 88 -7.23 -5.26 11.68
CA ASN A 88 -7.86 -6.17 12.62
C ASN A 88 -8.35 -7.40 11.85
N GLU A 89 -8.47 -8.55 12.52
CA GLU A 89 -8.90 -9.77 11.85
C GLU A 89 -10.21 -9.56 11.08
N GLU A 90 -11.06 -8.63 11.52
CA GLU A 90 -12.22 -8.15 10.77
C GLU A 90 -11.85 -7.50 9.44
N ALA A 91 -10.95 -6.52 9.39
CA ALA A 91 -10.54 -5.89 8.12
C ALA A 91 -9.83 -6.87 7.18
N LYS A 92 -9.06 -7.84 7.70
CA LYS A 92 -8.51 -8.92 6.86
C LYS A 92 -9.61 -9.80 6.27
N LYS A 93 -10.60 -10.18 7.08
CA LYS A 93 -11.77 -10.94 6.62
C LYS A 93 -12.58 -10.17 5.58
N GLU A 94 -12.79 -8.87 5.76
CA GLU A 94 -13.50 -8.04 4.79
C GLU A 94 -12.73 -7.92 3.46
N ILE A 95 -11.40 -7.78 3.51
CA ILE A 95 -10.57 -7.80 2.29
C ILE A 95 -10.64 -9.16 1.60
N ASP A 96 -10.49 -10.26 2.34
CA ASP A 96 -10.58 -11.61 1.79
C ASP A 96 -11.96 -11.88 1.16
N LYS A 97 -13.02 -11.47 1.85
CA LYS A 97 -14.40 -11.54 1.34
C LYS A 97 -14.59 -10.71 0.07
N ALA A 98 -14.06 -9.49 0.03
CA ALA A 98 -14.12 -8.64 -1.15
C ALA A 98 -13.33 -9.24 -2.34
N ASN A 99 -12.15 -9.82 -2.09
CA ASN A 99 -11.35 -10.49 -3.11
C ASN A 99 -12.06 -11.73 -3.67
N LYS A 100 -12.64 -12.57 -2.80
CA LYS A 100 -13.42 -13.75 -3.20
C LYS A 100 -14.65 -13.37 -4.01
N ALA A 101 -15.35 -12.29 -3.61
CA ALA A 101 -16.49 -11.80 -4.36
C ALA A 101 -16.10 -11.33 -5.77
N LEU A 102 -14.97 -10.61 -5.89
CA LEU A 102 -14.45 -10.18 -7.19
C LEU A 102 -13.98 -11.36 -8.06
N GLU A 103 -13.31 -12.35 -7.46
CA GLU A 103 -12.87 -13.56 -8.17
C GLU A 103 -14.07 -14.34 -8.71
N LYS A 104 -15.11 -14.50 -7.89
CA LYS A 104 -16.37 -15.10 -8.33
C LYS A 104 -17.02 -14.32 -9.48
N GLU A 105 -17.07 -12.99 -9.39
CA GLU A 105 -17.63 -12.15 -10.46
C GLU A 105 -16.86 -12.31 -11.78
N ILE A 106 -15.53 -12.44 -11.70
CA ILE A 106 -14.68 -12.72 -12.87
C ILE A 106 -14.95 -14.12 -13.42
N ASP A 107 -15.09 -15.12 -12.56
CA ASP A 107 -15.35 -16.50 -12.97
C ASP A 107 -16.75 -16.62 -13.62
N ASP A 108 -17.75 -15.92 -13.10
CA ASP A 108 -19.09 -15.82 -13.69
C ASP A 108 -19.05 -15.17 -15.09
N ILE A 109 -18.24 -14.11 -15.27
CA ILE A 109 -17.98 -13.51 -16.60
C ILE A 109 -17.32 -14.52 -17.54
N VAL A 110 -16.33 -15.27 -17.05
CA VAL A 110 -15.59 -16.25 -17.86
C VAL A 110 -16.45 -17.46 -18.22
N ALA A 111 -17.41 -17.82 -17.38
CA ALA A 111 -18.36 -18.90 -17.62
C ALA A 111 -19.47 -18.51 -18.63
N ASN A 112 -19.67 -17.22 -18.90
CA ASN A 112 -20.67 -16.76 -19.87
C ASN A 112 -20.29 -17.17 -21.30
N GLU A 113 -21.06 -18.12 -21.86
CA GLU A 113 -20.79 -18.68 -23.19
C GLU A 113 -20.89 -17.65 -24.33
N GLU A 114 -21.78 -16.67 -24.22
CA GLU A 114 -21.93 -15.62 -25.23
C GLU A 114 -20.68 -14.73 -25.26
N TYR A 115 -20.19 -14.34 -24.08
CA TYR A 115 -18.97 -13.55 -23.96
C TYR A 115 -17.75 -14.33 -24.46
N GLN A 116 -17.69 -15.63 -24.19
CA GLN A 116 -16.65 -16.50 -24.72
C GLN A 116 -16.71 -16.62 -26.24
N LYS A 117 -17.90 -16.75 -26.84
CA LYS A 117 -18.07 -16.82 -28.30
C LYS A 117 -17.56 -15.54 -28.96
N VAL A 118 -17.92 -14.37 -28.43
CA VAL A 118 -17.44 -13.09 -28.98
C VAL A 118 -15.93 -12.96 -28.79
N ALA A 119 -15.39 -13.23 -27.61
CA ALA A 119 -13.93 -13.17 -27.38
C ALA A 119 -13.14 -14.08 -28.34
N LYS A 120 -13.63 -15.30 -28.58
CA LYS A 120 -13.06 -16.26 -29.54
C LYS A 120 -13.09 -15.73 -30.97
N HIS A 121 -14.18 -15.07 -31.38
CA HIS A 121 -14.26 -14.43 -32.70
C HIS A 121 -13.15 -13.40 -32.92
N TYR A 122 -12.78 -12.65 -31.89
CA TYR A 122 -11.64 -11.70 -31.92
C TYR A 122 -10.27 -12.33 -31.62
N GLY A 123 -10.20 -13.66 -31.42
CA GLY A 123 -8.96 -14.36 -31.05
C GLY A 123 -8.38 -13.91 -29.71
N LYS A 124 -9.22 -13.50 -28.75
CA LYS A 124 -8.81 -12.99 -27.44
C LYS A 124 -9.20 -13.93 -26.31
N ASN A 125 -8.38 -13.94 -25.25
CA ASN A 125 -8.73 -14.61 -23.98
C ASN A 125 -9.62 -13.68 -23.15
N LEU A 126 -10.86 -14.11 -22.88
CA LEU A 126 -11.87 -13.32 -22.16
C LEU A 126 -11.40 -12.86 -20.78
N ARG A 127 -10.71 -13.72 -20.01
CA ARG A 127 -10.25 -13.43 -18.65
C ARG A 127 -9.27 -12.25 -18.62
N LYS A 128 -8.46 -12.05 -19.67
CA LYS A 128 -7.55 -10.90 -19.81
C LYS A 128 -8.30 -9.56 -19.92
N TYR A 129 -9.54 -9.58 -20.39
CA TYR A 129 -10.39 -8.40 -20.57
C TYR A 129 -11.43 -8.24 -19.46
N ALA A 130 -11.44 -9.13 -18.44
CA ALA A 130 -12.41 -9.13 -17.34
C ALA A 130 -12.56 -7.75 -16.68
N ARG A 131 -11.45 -7.01 -16.50
CA ARG A 131 -11.51 -5.65 -15.94
C ARG A 131 -12.32 -4.66 -16.77
N LYS A 132 -12.20 -4.71 -18.10
CA LYS A 132 -13.03 -3.87 -19.00
C LYS A 132 -14.49 -4.33 -18.93
N ILE A 133 -14.73 -5.65 -18.89
CA ILE A 133 -16.09 -6.22 -18.82
C ILE A 133 -16.80 -5.88 -17.51
N LEU A 134 -16.09 -5.89 -16.38
CA LEU A 134 -16.63 -5.43 -15.10
C LEU A 134 -17.12 -3.98 -15.19
N MET A 135 -16.29 -3.08 -15.77
CA MET A 135 -16.68 -1.67 -15.97
C MET A 135 -17.83 -1.53 -16.97
N TYR A 136 -17.84 -2.34 -18.02
CA TYR A 136 -18.92 -2.41 -19.00
C TYR A 136 -20.27 -2.73 -18.35
N GLU A 137 -20.34 -3.76 -17.51
CA GLU A 137 -21.56 -4.14 -16.79
C GLU A 137 -21.91 -3.16 -15.65
N GLU A 138 -20.90 -2.56 -15.02
CA GLU A 138 -21.05 -1.53 -13.99
C GLU A 138 -21.70 -0.26 -14.58
N GLN A 139 -21.42 0.06 -15.83
CA GLN A 139 -21.90 1.28 -16.51
C GLN A 139 -23.15 1.06 -17.37
N ASN A 140 -23.88 -0.03 -17.14
CA ASN A 140 -25.03 -0.41 -17.96
C ASN A 140 -24.70 -0.42 -19.46
N ARG A 141 -23.49 -0.90 -19.79
CA ARG A 141 -23.02 -1.15 -21.16
C ARG A 141 -22.87 0.11 -22.02
N LYS A 142 -22.65 1.25 -21.37
CA LYS A 142 -22.57 2.56 -22.02
C LYS A 142 -21.31 3.30 -21.64
N ASP A 143 -20.89 4.18 -22.53
CA ASP A 143 -19.93 5.22 -22.23
C ASP A 143 -20.52 6.15 -21.17
N ILE A 144 -19.85 6.25 -20.03
CA ILE A 144 -20.36 7.02 -18.90
C ILE A 144 -20.47 8.51 -19.22
N TYR A 145 -19.65 9.03 -20.14
CA TYR A 145 -19.65 10.43 -20.54
C TYR A 145 -20.73 10.73 -21.58
N THR A 146 -20.78 9.95 -22.66
CA THR A 146 -21.66 10.25 -23.81
C THR A 146 -23.04 9.59 -23.74
N ASP A 147 -23.26 8.62 -22.85
CA ASP A 147 -24.44 7.72 -22.82
C ASP A 147 -24.54 6.74 -24.00
N GLU A 148 -23.60 6.79 -24.92
CA GLU A 148 -23.61 5.94 -26.11
C GLU A 148 -23.36 4.49 -25.71
N GLY A 149 -24.11 3.57 -26.34
CA GLY A 149 -23.94 2.15 -26.13
C GLY A 149 -22.54 1.70 -26.55
N ILE A 150 -21.91 0.88 -25.73
CA ILE A 150 -20.68 0.18 -26.07
C ILE A 150 -21.08 -1.21 -26.57
N GLU A 151 -20.67 -1.56 -27.78
CA GLU A 151 -20.84 -2.93 -28.26
C GLU A 151 -19.86 -3.85 -27.53
N PHE A 152 -20.31 -5.05 -27.13
CA PHE A 152 -19.45 -5.96 -26.37
C PHE A 152 -18.17 -6.34 -27.12
N GLY A 153 -18.25 -6.47 -28.45
CA GLY A 153 -17.10 -6.73 -29.32
C GLY A 153 -16.03 -5.63 -29.26
N ASP A 154 -16.42 -4.37 -29.02
CA ASP A 154 -15.51 -3.23 -29.03
C ASP A 154 -14.50 -3.30 -27.88
N ILE A 155 -14.83 -3.99 -26.78
CA ILE A 155 -13.94 -4.26 -25.63
C ILE A 155 -12.63 -4.93 -26.07
N PHE A 156 -12.69 -5.77 -27.11
CA PHE A 156 -11.56 -6.51 -27.66
C PHE A 156 -10.75 -5.73 -28.70
N THR A 157 -11.20 -4.52 -29.04
CA THR A 157 -10.60 -3.63 -30.04
C THR A 157 -9.97 -2.38 -29.40
N SER A 158 -9.55 -1.42 -30.22
CA SER A 158 -9.02 -0.12 -29.80
C SER A 158 -10.07 0.99 -29.73
N LYS A 159 -11.37 0.68 -29.89
CA LYS A 159 -12.46 1.67 -29.87
C LYS A 159 -12.82 2.17 -28.48
N VAL A 160 -12.55 1.36 -27.44
CA VAL A 160 -12.83 1.71 -26.04
C VAL A 160 -11.60 1.56 -25.17
N ASP A 161 -11.42 2.53 -24.27
CA ASP A 161 -10.29 2.62 -23.36
C ASP A 161 -10.76 2.74 -21.91
N ILE A 162 -9.87 2.37 -20.98
CA ILE A 162 -10.08 2.66 -19.57
C ILE A 162 -9.56 4.07 -19.31
N ASP A 163 -10.44 4.98 -18.92
CA ASP A 163 -10.09 6.35 -18.52
C ASP A 163 -9.95 6.49 -17.00
N HIS A 164 -9.11 7.43 -16.59
CA HIS A 164 -9.01 7.92 -15.22
C HIS A 164 -9.94 9.12 -15.04
N ILE A 165 -10.99 8.94 -14.23
CA ILE A 165 -12.00 9.99 -13.96
C ILE A 165 -11.29 11.28 -13.53
N VAL A 166 -10.46 11.20 -12.49
CA VAL A 166 -9.45 12.21 -12.15
C VAL A 166 -8.17 11.83 -12.89
N PRO A 167 -7.67 12.67 -13.82
CA PRO A 167 -6.48 12.40 -14.60
C PRO A 167 -5.24 12.11 -13.74
N GLN A 168 -4.37 11.20 -14.20
CA GLN A 168 -3.12 10.89 -13.49
C GLN A 168 -2.20 12.09 -13.34
N SER A 169 -2.17 12.97 -14.33
CA SER A 169 -1.43 14.24 -14.33
C SER A 169 -1.84 15.17 -13.18
N LEU A 170 -3.08 15.02 -12.70
CA LEU A 170 -3.64 15.78 -11.57
C LEU A 170 -3.66 14.98 -10.26
N GLY A 171 -2.90 13.88 -10.18
CA GLY A 171 -2.78 13.05 -8.98
C GLY A 171 -3.76 11.87 -8.92
N GLY A 172 -4.57 11.65 -9.96
CA GLY A 172 -5.49 10.52 -10.05
C GLY A 172 -4.81 9.16 -9.88
N LEU A 173 -5.43 8.27 -9.10
CA LEU A 173 -4.90 6.93 -8.84
C LEU A 173 -5.52 5.89 -9.79
N SER A 174 -4.78 4.80 -10.08
CA SER A 174 -5.28 3.66 -10.85
C SER A 174 -6.08 2.68 -9.99
N VAL A 175 -7.18 3.16 -9.40
CA VAL A 175 -8.04 2.43 -8.44
C VAL A 175 -9.46 2.28 -8.99
N LYS A 176 -10.21 1.24 -8.58
CA LYS A 176 -11.54 0.92 -9.14
C LYS A 176 -12.48 2.13 -9.20
N HIS A 177 -12.48 2.96 -8.15
CA HIS A 177 -13.36 4.13 -8.03
C HIS A 177 -12.89 5.36 -8.84
N ASN A 178 -11.74 5.29 -9.52
CA ASN A 178 -11.25 6.34 -10.39
C ASN A 178 -11.14 5.87 -11.86
N LEU A 179 -11.70 4.71 -12.20
CA LEU A 179 -11.56 4.12 -13.53
C LEU A 179 -12.91 3.79 -14.15
N VAL A 180 -13.08 4.12 -15.42
CA VAL A 180 -14.29 3.91 -16.22
C VAL A 180 -13.93 3.41 -17.60
N LEU A 181 -14.85 2.72 -18.27
CA LEU A 181 -14.71 2.31 -19.66
C LEU A 181 -15.43 3.31 -20.56
N VAL A 182 -14.75 3.87 -21.54
CA VAL A 182 -15.32 4.91 -22.41
C VAL A 182 -14.87 4.70 -23.85
N HIS A 183 -15.58 5.27 -24.81
CA HIS A 183 -15.09 5.37 -26.18
C HIS A 183 -13.79 6.17 -26.20
N ARG A 184 -12.89 5.76 -27.09
CA ARG A 184 -11.56 6.37 -27.22
C ARG A 184 -11.65 7.84 -27.57
N ASP A 185 -12.61 8.22 -28.42
CA ASP A 185 -12.83 9.61 -28.81
C ASP A 185 -13.30 10.45 -27.61
N SER A 186 -14.26 9.94 -26.82
CA SER A 186 -14.69 10.58 -25.55
C SER A 186 -13.50 10.81 -24.61
N ASN A 187 -12.65 9.79 -24.44
CA ASN A 187 -11.46 9.86 -23.59
C ASN A 187 -10.48 10.94 -24.07
N MET A 188 -10.19 10.95 -25.37
CA MET A 188 -9.30 11.94 -25.98
C MET A 188 -9.84 13.36 -25.83
N GLN A 189 -11.15 13.57 -25.98
CA GLN A 189 -11.79 14.87 -25.81
C GLN A 189 -11.78 15.35 -24.35
N LYS A 190 -12.05 14.45 -23.39
CA LYS A 190 -11.96 14.77 -21.95
C LYS A 190 -10.54 15.21 -21.58
N SER A 191 -9.50 14.56 -22.11
CA SER A 191 -8.11 14.92 -21.87
C SER A 191 -7.80 15.00 -20.35
N ASN A 192 -7.08 16.02 -19.90
CA ASN A 192 -6.74 16.26 -18.49
C ASN A 192 -7.84 17.02 -17.71
N GLN A 193 -9.10 16.96 -18.14
CA GLN A 193 -10.22 17.63 -17.46
C GLN A 193 -10.94 16.66 -16.51
N LEU A 194 -11.62 17.22 -15.50
CA LEU A 194 -12.62 16.48 -14.72
C LEU A 194 -13.90 16.31 -15.56
N PRO A 195 -14.69 15.25 -15.36
CA PRO A 195 -15.87 15.01 -16.18
C PRO A 195 -16.83 16.19 -16.21
N MET A 196 -17.12 16.80 -15.06
CA MET A 196 -18.04 17.95 -14.97
C MET A 196 -17.59 19.18 -15.76
N ASN A 197 -16.30 19.29 -16.10
CA ASN A 197 -15.76 20.41 -16.88
C ASN A 197 -15.78 20.11 -18.39
N PHE A 198 -15.96 18.84 -18.76
CA PHE A 198 -15.97 18.36 -20.14
C PHE A 198 -17.40 18.09 -20.65
N ILE A 199 -18.29 17.63 -19.77
CA ILE A 199 -19.66 17.22 -20.14
C ILE A 199 -20.50 18.43 -20.56
N ASN A 200 -21.14 18.33 -21.73
CA ASN A 200 -22.04 19.37 -22.25
C ASN A 200 -23.36 19.49 -21.47
N ASP A 201 -24.01 18.35 -21.17
CA ASP A 201 -25.28 18.30 -20.45
C ASP A 201 -25.06 17.77 -19.02
N ALA A 202 -24.64 18.68 -18.14
CA ALA A 202 -24.28 18.38 -16.77
C ALA A 202 -25.43 17.75 -15.97
N GLU A 203 -26.68 18.13 -16.25
CA GLU A 203 -27.84 17.64 -15.51
C GLU A 203 -28.15 16.18 -15.88
N LYS A 204 -28.15 15.84 -17.18
CA LYS A 204 -28.31 14.45 -17.59
C LYS A 204 -27.19 13.55 -17.07
N PHE A 205 -25.95 14.03 -17.08
CA PHE A 205 -24.83 13.28 -16.53
C PHE A 205 -24.96 13.06 -15.03
N LYS A 206 -25.38 14.08 -14.26
CA LYS A 206 -25.66 13.92 -12.82
C LYS A 206 -26.72 12.86 -12.57
N ILE A 207 -27.85 12.92 -13.28
CA ILE A 207 -28.93 11.93 -13.16
C ILE A 207 -28.39 10.51 -13.45
N ARG A 208 -27.62 10.34 -14.53
CA ARG A 208 -27.00 9.06 -14.87
C ARG A 208 -26.11 8.52 -13.76
N VAL A 209 -25.23 9.36 -13.21
CA VAL A 209 -24.33 8.96 -12.12
C VAL A 209 -25.12 8.63 -10.85
N GLU A 210 -26.17 9.39 -10.54
CA GLU A 210 -27.05 9.15 -9.40
C GLU A 210 -27.85 7.84 -9.54
N ASP A 211 -28.33 7.53 -10.74
CA ASP A 211 -29.06 6.28 -11.01
C ASP A 211 -28.14 5.06 -10.87
N LEU A 212 -26.92 5.11 -11.43
CA LEU A 212 -25.91 4.05 -11.23
C LEU A 212 -25.57 3.85 -9.74
N PHE A 213 -25.54 4.94 -8.96
CA PHE A 213 -25.31 4.86 -7.52
C PHE A 213 -26.51 4.25 -6.78
N ARG A 214 -27.74 4.65 -7.14
CA ARG A 214 -29.00 4.12 -6.58
C ARG A 214 -29.15 2.62 -6.86
N GLU A 215 -28.78 2.19 -8.06
CA GLU A 215 -28.73 0.79 -8.51
C GLU A 215 -27.59 -0.02 -7.87
N ARG A 216 -26.75 0.62 -7.04
CA ARG A 216 -25.57 0.03 -6.39
C ARG A 216 -24.53 -0.52 -7.36
N LYS A 217 -24.51 -0.02 -8.59
CA LYS A 217 -23.50 -0.36 -9.60
C LYS A 217 -22.18 0.32 -9.29
N ILE A 218 -22.22 1.62 -8.98
CA ILE A 218 -21.03 2.37 -8.56
C ILE A 218 -21.03 2.63 -7.05
N ASN A 219 -19.84 2.73 -6.46
CA ASN A 219 -19.72 3.10 -5.06
C ASN A 219 -19.69 4.62 -4.85
N TRP A 220 -19.88 5.03 -3.60
CA TRP A 220 -19.86 6.43 -3.17
C TRP A 220 -18.60 7.19 -3.62
N LYS A 221 -17.42 6.55 -3.53
CA LYS A 221 -16.15 7.16 -3.93
C LYS A 221 -16.11 7.48 -5.43
N LYS A 222 -16.60 6.56 -6.27
CA LYS A 222 -16.68 6.74 -7.72
C LYS A 222 -17.66 7.83 -8.09
N LYS A 223 -18.82 7.87 -7.43
CA LYS A 223 -19.81 8.94 -7.56
C LYS A 223 -19.19 10.31 -7.29
N ILE A 224 -18.49 10.48 -6.16
CA ILE A 224 -17.79 11.74 -5.83
C ILE A 224 -16.84 12.13 -6.96
N ASN A 225 -15.97 11.22 -7.39
CA ASN A 225 -14.98 11.52 -8.44
C ASN A 225 -15.63 11.94 -9.76
N LEU A 226 -16.73 11.30 -10.14
CA LEU A 226 -17.46 11.61 -11.38
C LEU A 226 -18.11 13.00 -11.34
N LEU A 227 -18.65 13.39 -10.18
CA LEU A 227 -19.38 14.64 -9.98
C LEU A 227 -18.51 15.80 -9.49
N ALA A 228 -17.21 15.58 -9.28
CA ALA A 228 -16.30 16.60 -8.83
C ALA A 228 -16.13 17.70 -9.90
N THR A 229 -16.30 18.95 -9.50
CA THR A 229 -16.04 20.14 -10.33
C THR A 229 -14.63 20.68 -10.09
N THR A 230 -14.09 20.43 -8.90
CA THR A 230 -12.74 20.81 -8.49
C THR A 230 -11.97 19.61 -7.92
N LEU A 231 -10.63 19.69 -7.93
CA LEU A 231 -9.80 18.62 -7.35
C LEU A 231 -10.01 18.46 -5.83
N ASP A 232 -10.42 19.50 -5.13
CA ASP A 232 -10.69 19.44 -3.68
C ASP A 232 -11.95 18.66 -3.33
N GLU A 233 -12.90 18.59 -4.26
CA GLU A 233 -14.12 17.78 -4.13
C GLU A 233 -13.88 16.31 -4.45
N THR A 234 -12.79 15.97 -5.15
CA THR A 234 -12.50 14.58 -5.49
C THR A 234 -12.27 13.75 -4.22
N PHE A 235 -12.62 12.46 -4.29
CA PHE A 235 -12.27 11.55 -3.22
C PHE A 235 -10.75 11.46 -3.15
N LYS A 236 -10.18 12.12 -2.13
CA LYS A 236 -8.77 11.96 -1.75
C LYS A 236 -8.63 10.56 -1.17
N ASP A 237 -8.46 9.57 -2.05
CA ASP A 237 -7.84 8.31 -1.66
C ASP A 237 -6.52 8.72 -1.06
N THR A 238 -6.35 8.45 0.24
CA THR A 238 -5.34 9.10 1.07
C THR A 238 -4.03 9.09 0.28
N PHE A 239 -3.41 10.26 0.00
CA PHE A 239 -2.10 10.33 -0.68
C PHE A 239 -1.09 9.40 0.02
N GLU A 240 -1.31 9.23 1.32
CA GLU A 240 -0.73 8.19 2.17
C GLU A 240 -0.75 6.80 1.50
N SER A 241 -1.80 6.33 0.81
CA SER A 241 -1.84 4.99 0.22
C SER A 241 -0.73 4.68 -0.80
N LYS A 242 -0.29 5.65 -1.63
CA LYS A 242 0.83 5.45 -2.56
C LYS A 242 2.17 5.54 -1.84
N GLU A 243 2.34 6.56 -1.00
CA GLU A 243 3.56 6.75 -0.20
C GLU A 243 3.75 5.61 0.80
N LEU A 244 2.72 5.25 1.58
CA LEU A 244 2.68 4.10 2.49
C LEU A 244 3.01 2.78 1.77
N ARG A 245 2.53 2.57 0.53
CA ARG A 245 2.88 1.37 -0.27
C ARG A 245 4.36 1.37 -0.65
N ALA A 246 4.90 2.50 -1.11
CA ALA A 246 6.31 2.64 -1.44
C ALA A 246 7.19 2.45 -0.18
N THR A 247 6.83 3.10 0.93
CA THR A 247 7.52 2.98 2.22
C THR A 247 7.42 1.57 2.79
N SER A 248 6.29 0.89 2.64
CA SER A 248 6.13 -0.50 3.09
C SER A 248 6.98 -1.47 2.27
N TYR A 249 7.14 -1.22 0.96
CA TYR A 249 8.02 -2.01 0.13
C TYR A 249 9.49 -1.75 0.47
N ILE A 250 9.89 -0.48 0.68
CA ILE A 250 11.23 -0.10 1.15
C ILE A 250 11.54 -0.80 2.48
N GLU A 251 10.62 -0.74 3.44
CA GLU A 251 10.72 -1.40 4.75
C GLU A 251 10.93 -2.91 4.60
N THR A 252 10.03 -3.58 3.87
CA THR A 252 10.06 -5.04 3.69
C THR A 252 11.36 -5.48 3.04
N LEU A 253 11.75 -4.82 1.94
CA LEU A 253 12.97 -5.13 1.20
C LEU A 253 14.22 -4.87 2.06
N THR A 254 14.26 -3.77 2.80
CA THR A 254 15.36 -3.47 3.73
C THR A 254 15.49 -4.54 4.81
N ALA A 255 14.37 -4.92 5.44
CA ALA A 255 14.34 -5.97 6.45
C ALA A 255 14.82 -7.31 5.89
N GLN A 256 14.38 -7.68 4.69
CA GLN A 256 14.79 -8.91 4.02
C GLN A 256 16.30 -8.94 3.73
N ILE A 257 16.85 -7.87 3.18
CA ILE A 257 18.29 -7.74 2.89
C ILE A 257 19.10 -7.80 4.20
N LEU A 258 18.65 -7.14 5.26
CA LEU A 258 19.33 -7.17 6.56
C LEU A 258 19.30 -8.57 7.18
N LYS A 259 18.13 -9.25 7.20
CA LYS A 259 18.03 -10.65 7.66
C LYS A 259 18.97 -11.57 6.88
N ARG A 260 19.08 -11.33 5.57
CA ARG A 260 19.87 -12.16 4.66
C ARG A 260 21.37 -11.97 4.82
N TYR A 261 21.87 -10.75 5.02
CA TYR A 261 23.32 -10.48 4.94
C TYR A 261 23.94 -9.84 6.17
N TYR A 262 23.17 -9.20 7.05
CA TYR A 262 23.77 -8.52 8.21
C TYR A 262 24.31 -9.53 9.23
N PRO A 263 25.55 -9.35 9.73
CA PRO A 263 26.18 -10.32 10.64
C PRO A 263 25.75 -10.10 12.09
N PHE A 264 24.49 -10.43 12.42
CA PHE A 264 24.03 -10.38 13.82
C PHE A 264 24.82 -11.35 14.73
N PRO A 265 25.01 -11.02 16.01
CA PRO A 265 25.80 -11.84 16.94
C PRO A 265 25.06 -13.11 17.37
N HIS A 266 23.73 -13.06 17.47
CA HIS A 266 22.89 -14.22 17.76
C HIS A 266 22.19 -14.66 16.47
N GLN A 267 22.58 -15.82 15.93
CA GLN A 267 22.06 -16.34 14.66
C GLN A 267 21.28 -17.61 14.93
N THR A 268 19.95 -17.53 14.90
CA THR A 268 19.06 -18.69 14.98
C THR A 268 18.21 -18.79 13.71
N GLN A 269 17.67 -19.97 13.39
CA GLN A 269 16.77 -20.15 12.23
C GLN A 269 15.55 -19.21 12.27
N ASN A 270 15.17 -18.72 13.46
CA ASN A 270 14.06 -17.78 13.67
C ASN A 270 14.52 -16.44 14.28
N SER A 271 15.75 -16.06 13.94
CA SER A 271 16.44 -14.80 14.22
C SER A 271 15.48 -13.58 14.26
N ARG A 272 15.23 -13.05 15.48
CA ARG A 272 14.33 -11.90 15.75
C ARG A 272 15.09 -10.56 15.82
N GLU A 273 16.31 -10.52 15.29
CA GLU A 273 17.21 -9.37 15.35
C GLU A 273 16.79 -8.28 14.37
N ILE A 274 15.90 -8.59 13.41
CA ILE A 274 15.11 -7.57 12.69
C ILE A 274 13.71 -7.52 13.26
N ARG A 275 13.36 -6.38 13.89
CA ARG A 275 12.02 -6.15 14.43
C ARG A 275 11.26 -5.08 13.67
N HIS A 276 10.03 -5.40 13.32
CA HIS A 276 9.09 -4.46 12.75
C HIS A 276 8.30 -3.79 13.87
N ILE A 277 8.33 -2.47 13.91
CA ILE A 277 7.62 -1.66 14.91
C ILE A 277 6.49 -0.90 14.22
N GLN A 278 5.27 -0.98 14.73
CA GLN A 278 4.12 -0.31 14.11
C GLN A 278 4.21 1.21 14.26
N GLY A 279 4.01 1.98 13.17
CA GLY A 279 4.08 3.45 13.25
C GLY A 279 3.07 4.12 14.18
N ARG A 280 1.92 3.47 14.44
CA ARG A 280 0.96 3.93 15.47
C ARG A 280 1.58 3.91 16.88
N ALA A 281 2.44 2.94 17.19
CA ALA A 281 3.13 2.87 18.47
C ALA A 281 4.04 4.09 18.65
N THR A 282 4.83 4.45 17.63
CA THR A 282 5.70 5.63 17.63
C THR A 282 4.92 6.92 17.84
N SER A 283 3.79 7.08 17.13
CA SER A 283 2.90 8.24 17.29
C SER A 283 2.36 8.37 18.73
N ASN A 284 1.92 7.24 19.31
CA ASN A 284 1.42 7.20 20.68
C ASN A 284 2.50 7.50 21.72
N ILE A 285 3.72 6.97 21.52
CA ILE A 285 4.89 7.27 22.38
C ILE A 285 5.21 8.77 22.34
N ARG A 286 5.22 9.39 21.15
CA ARG A 286 5.44 10.83 21.02
C ARG A 286 4.40 11.66 21.78
N LYS A 287 3.13 11.30 21.66
CA LYS A 287 2.02 11.95 22.40
C LYS A 287 2.22 11.80 23.91
N LEU A 288 2.56 10.60 24.38
CA LEU A 288 2.81 10.32 25.80
C LEU A 288 3.98 11.15 26.36
N LEU A 289 5.09 11.20 25.63
CA LEU A 289 6.30 11.92 26.04
C LEU A 289 6.22 13.43 25.78
N LYS A 290 5.07 13.92 25.27
CA LYS A 290 4.86 15.33 24.90
C LYS A 290 5.94 15.88 23.97
N VAL A 291 6.48 15.03 23.11
CA VAL A 291 7.47 15.47 22.12
C VAL A 291 6.74 16.30 21.07
N LYS A 292 6.96 17.62 21.10
CA LYS A 292 6.36 18.55 20.13
C LYS A 292 6.98 18.27 18.75
N THR A 293 6.19 17.76 17.82
CA THR A 293 6.61 17.46 16.44
C THR A 293 6.34 18.57 15.44
N LYS A 294 5.62 19.63 15.82
CA LYS A 294 5.32 20.77 14.94
C LYS A 294 6.53 21.69 14.79
N VAL A 295 7.48 21.30 13.95
CA VAL A 295 8.34 22.24 13.22
C VAL A 295 8.06 21.96 11.75
N ARG A 296 7.25 22.83 11.11
CA ARG A 296 6.56 22.55 9.85
C ARG A 296 7.46 22.34 8.62
N ASP A 297 8.79 22.43 8.74
CA ASP A 297 9.73 22.28 7.62
C ASP A 297 11.02 21.50 7.98
N THR A 298 10.97 20.54 8.92
CA THR A 298 12.18 19.74 9.25
C THR A 298 11.95 18.23 9.33
N ASN A 299 12.90 17.46 8.81
CA ASN A 299 12.96 15.99 8.90
C ASN A 299 13.46 15.47 10.26
N VAL A 300 13.63 16.36 11.26
CA VAL A 300 14.13 16.03 12.61
C VAL A 300 13.20 15.04 13.32
N HIS A 301 11.91 15.08 13.04
CA HIS A 301 10.94 14.18 13.62
C HIS A 301 11.23 12.69 13.29
N HIS A 302 11.84 12.37 12.14
CA HIS A 302 12.26 11.01 11.82
C HIS A 302 13.40 10.51 12.71
N ALA A 303 14.35 11.39 13.06
CA ALA A 303 15.44 11.04 13.98
C ALA A 303 14.91 10.80 15.40
N ILE A 304 13.95 11.62 15.84
CA ILE A 304 13.25 11.45 17.11
C ILE A 304 12.52 10.10 17.13
N ASP A 305 11.76 9.79 16.08
CA ASP A 305 11.04 8.52 15.94
C ASP A 305 12.00 7.32 16.02
N ALA A 306 13.13 7.38 15.32
CA ALA A 306 14.17 6.35 15.37
C ALA A 306 14.79 6.16 16.77
N LEU A 307 15.07 7.25 17.49
CA LEU A 307 15.57 7.19 18.87
C LEU A 307 14.55 6.55 19.82
N LEU A 308 13.29 6.96 19.73
CA LEU A 308 12.20 6.41 20.55
C LEU A 308 12.04 4.91 20.30
N ILE A 309 12.05 4.49 19.04
CA ILE A 309 11.97 3.09 18.65
C ILE A 309 13.18 2.29 19.16
N GLY A 310 14.40 2.84 19.03
CA GLY A 310 15.63 2.17 19.49
C GLY A 310 15.66 1.94 20.99
N LEU A 311 15.13 2.86 21.78
CA LEU A 311 15.19 2.80 23.25
C LEU A 311 14.08 1.96 23.91
N ILE A 312 12.97 1.69 23.22
CA ILE A 312 11.79 1.02 23.81
C ILE A 312 11.78 -0.48 23.54
N ASN A 313 11.83 -1.30 24.60
CA ASN A 313 11.74 -2.76 24.47
C ASN A 313 10.30 -3.26 24.18
N ASN A 314 10.17 -4.52 23.75
CA ASN A 314 8.87 -5.10 23.34
C ASN A 314 7.83 -5.15 24.46
N SER A 315 8.23 -5.45 25.70
CA SER A 315 7.31 -5.53 26.84
C SER A 315 6.65 -4.18 27.07
N TRP A 316 7.46 -3.12 27.01
CA TRP A 316 7.00 -1.75 27.10
C TRP A 316 6.10 -1.34 25.96
N LEU A 317 6.45 -1.72 24.73
CA LEU A 317 5.67 -1.41 23.55
C LEU A 317 4.29 -2.11 23.57
N GLN A 318 4.24 -3.36 24.01
CA GLN A 318 2.98 -4.09 24.21
C GLN A 318 2.13 -3.48 25.32
N LYS A 319 2.74 -3.16 26.48
CA LYS A 319 2.04 -2.53 27.60
C LYS A 319 1.45 -1.19 27.16
N LEU A 320 2.24 -0.34 26.51
CA LEU A 320 1.78 0.91 25.91
C LEU A 320 0.61 0.68 24.95
N SER A 321 0.76 -0.20 23.96
CA SER A 321 -0.28 -0.46 22.97
C SER A 321 -1.59 -0.95 23.60
N ASN A 322 -1.51 -1.84 24.60
CA ASN A 322 -2.67 -2.35 25.32
C ASN A 322 -3.34 -1.25 26.15
N THR A 323 -2.56 -0.46 26.90
CA THR A 323 -3.11 0.65 27.69
C THR A 323 -3.74 1.72 26.80
N PHE A 324 -3.20 2.02 25.62
CA PHE A 324 -3.87 2.90 24.66
C PHE A 324 -5.19 2.27 24.17
N ARG A 325 -5.18 1.00 23.79
CA ARG A 325 -6.37 0.27 23.30
C ARG A 325 -7.50 0.18 24.34
N GLU A 326 -7.16 -0.06 25.61
CA GLU A 326 -8.11 -0.15 26.72
C GLU A 326 -8.70 1.22 27.11
N ASN A 327 -7.98 2.31 26.81
CA ASN A 327 -8.41 3.67 27.11
C ASN A 327 -8.99 4.42 25.91
N PHE A 328 -9.11 3.79 24.74
CA PHE A 328 -9.84 4.34 23.59
C PHE A 328 -11.34 4.45 23.97
N GLY A 329 -11.75 5.62 24.45
CA GLY A 329 -13.12 5.91 24.89
C GLY A 329 -13.22 6.63 26.24
N LYS A 330 -12.13 6.76 27.01
CA LYS A 330 -12.10 7.61 28.21
C LYS A 330 -11.52 8.98 27.86
N ILE A 331 -12.15 10.04 28.36
CA ILE A 331 -11.72 11.43 28.14
C ILE A 331 -10.23 11.55 28.47
N ASP A 332 -9.48 12.16 27.55
CA ASP A 332 -8.02 12.08 27.31
C ASP A 332 -7.14 12.24 28.57
N ASP A 333 -7.64 12.80 29.67
CA ASP A 333 -6.86 13.03 30.90
C ASP A 333 -6.86 11.86 31.91
N GLU A 334 -7.96 11.10 32.04
CA GLU A 334 -8.00 9.90 32.91
C GLU A 334 -7.16 8.76 32.33
N ALA A 335 -7.25 8.57 31.01
CA ALA A 335 -6.44 7.62 30.25
C ALA A 335 -4.93 7.85 30.50
N ARG A 336 -4.50 9.11 30.48
CA ARG A 336 -3.09 9.51 30.70
C ARG A 336 -2.62 9.26 32.12
N ALA A 337 -3.47 9.48 33.12
CA ALA A 337 -3.12 9.24 34.53
C ALA A 337 -2.84 7.74 34.79
N ASN A 338 -3.59 6.86 34.15
CA ASN A 338 -3.39 5.41 34.25
C ASN A 338 -2.09 4.97 33.55
N ILE A 339 -1.80 5.48 32.34
CA ILE A 339 -0.55 5.17 31.62
C ILE A 339 0.69 5.56 32.44
N LYS A 340 0.66 6.72 33.13
CA LYS A 340 1.80 7.18 33.96
C LYS A 340 2.08 6.28 35.17
N LYS A 341 1.08 5.63 35.75
CA LYS A 341 1.27 4.71 36.88
C LYS A 341 1.99 3.43 36.46
N ASP A 342 1.81 3.03 35.21
CA ASP A 342 2.29 1.76 34.67
C ASP A 342 3.69 1.78 34.07
N ILE A 343 4.29 2.97 33.93
CA ILE A 343 5.52 3.22 33.19
C ILE A 343 6.59 3.86 34.11
N PRO A 344 7.72 3.16 34.39
CA PRO A 344 8.92 3.76 34.97
C PRO A 344 9.45 4.94 34.13
N ILE A 345 9.23 6.17 34.58
CA ILE A 345 9.74 7.34 33.87
C ILE A 345 11.28 7.29 33.86
N VAL A 346 11.88 7.01 32.70
CA VAL A 346 13.29 7.30 32.46
C VAL A 346 13.42 8.82 32.48
N LYS A 347 13.97 9.38 33.56
CA LYS A 347 14.28 10.80 33.63
C LYS A 347 15.40 11.09 32.62
N PHE A 348 15.03 11.61 31.45
CA PHE A 348 15.97 12.28 30.57
C PHE A 348 16.50 13.49 31.32
N HIS A 349 17.72 13.38 31.87
CA HIS A 349 18.42 14.56 32.36
C HIS A 349 18.68 15.45 31.15
N HIS A 350 18.36 16.73 31.28
CA HIS A 350 18.64 17.73 30.25
C HIS A 350 20.08 17.56 29.77
N VAL A 351 20.25 17.08 28.53
CA VAL A 351 21.55 17.07 27.88
C VAL A 351 21.91 18.53 27.63
N VAL A 352 23.01 18.96 28.26
CA VAL A 352 23.60 20.29 28.15
C VAL A 352 23.78 20.63 26.66
N PRO A 353 23.37 21.82 26.18
CA PRO A 353 23.52 22.17 24.77
C PRO A 353 25.01 22.17 24.41
N PHE A 354 25.35 21.31 23.44
CA PHE A 354 26.68 21.23 22.84
C PHE A 354 27.01 22.59 22.22
N HIS A 355 27.83 23.40 22.91
CA HIS A 355 28.39 24.61 22.33
C HIS A 355 29.42 24.16 21.29
N ALA A 356 29.08 24.36 20.01
CA ALA A 356 30.05 24.31 18.94
C ALA A 356 31.10 25.40 19.21
N LYS A 357 32.33 24.99 19.53
CA LYS A 357 33.49 25.89 19.42
C LYS A 357 33.78 26.08 17.93
N GLN A 358 33.93 27.35 17.55
CA GLN A 358 34.39 27.82 16.24
C GLN A 358 35.77 27.26 15.89
#